data_AF-A0A2K2FSJ3-F1
#
_entry.id   AF-A0A2K2FSJ3-F1
#
_cell.length_a   1.000
_cell.length_b   1.000
_cell.length_c   1.000
_cell.angle_alpha   90.00
_cell.angle_beta   90.00
_cell.angle_gamma   90.00
#
_symmetry.space_group_name_H-M   'P 1'
#
loop_
_entity.id
_entity.type
_entity.pdbx_description
1 polymer ?
#
loop_
_entity_poly.entity_id
_entity_poly.type
_entity_poly.pdbx_seq_one_letter_code
_entity_poly.pdbx_strand_id
1 'polypeptide(L)' 'MGLIKLAAAGAVGYALYKYATEKKQEAQFAGGVRDSGPEHMTTPPRSWDKTDEAVDESFPASDPPSTY' A
#
# COMPACT_ATOMS: atom_id res chain seq x y z
N MET A 1 -23.47 37.07 -18.16
CA MET A 1 -21.99 37.06 -17.97
C MET A 1 -21.52 36.60 -16.60
N GLY A 2 -22.27 36.79 -15.50
CA GLY A 2 -21.81 36.38 -14.16
C GLY A 2 -21.63 34.87 -13.96
N LEU A 3 -22.52 34.06 -14.55
CA LEU A 3 -22.47 32.60 -14.43
C LEU A 3 -21.23 31.98 -15.09
N ILE A 4 -20.82 32.51 -16.25
CA ILE A 4 -19.61 32.05 -16.95
C ILE A 4 -18.35 32.35 -16.13
N LYS A 5 -18.31 33.49 -15.44
CA LYS A 5 -17.18 33.87 -14.57
C LYS A 5 -17.11 32.98 -13.32
N LEU A 6 -18.26 32.62 -12.73
CA LEU A 6 -18.31 31.67 -11.62
C LEU A 6 -17.87 30.27 -12.03
N ALA A 7 -18.32 29.79 -13.20
CA ALA A 7 -17.88 28.51 -13.74
C ALA A 7 -16.36 28.48 -13.99
N ALA A 8 -15.81 29.56 -14.57
CA ALA A 8 -14.37 29.67 -14.81
C ALA A 8 -13.56 29.69 -13.49
N ALA A 9 -14.00 30.45 -12.48
CA ALA A 9 -13.35 30.50 -11.18
C ALA A 9 -13.39 29.13 -10.45
N GLY A 10 -14.53 28.43 -10.53
CA GLY A 10 -14.67 27.08 -9.97
C GLY A 10 -13.74 26.07 -10.64
N ALA A 11 -13.64 26.10 -11.98
CA ALA A 11 -12.75 25.21 -12.72
C ALA A 11 -11.27 25.42 -12.37
N VAL A 12 -10.83 26.68 -12.26
CA VAL A 12 -9.46 27.01 -11.85
C VAL A 12 -9.18 26.55 -10.41
N GLY A 13 -10.10 26.81 -9.48
CA GLY A 13 -9.97 26.36 -8.10
C GLY A 13 -9.89 24.84 -7.98
N TYR A 14 -10.72 24.11 -8.73
CA TYR A 14 -10.69 22.64 -8.76
C TYR A 14 -9.37 22.10 -9.33
N ALA A 15 -8.84 22.71 -10.38
CA ALA A 15 -7.56 22.30 -10.97
C ALA A 15 -6.39 22.49 -9.97
N LEU A 16 -6.34 23.62 -9.27
CA LEU A 16 -5.34 23.88 -8.24
C LEU A 16 -5.47 22.93 -7.05
N TYR A 17 -6.71 22.67 -6.61
CA TYR A 17 -6.99 21.70 -5.55
C TYR A 17 -6.50 20.31 -5.95
N LYS A 18 -6.83 19.84 -7.16
CA LYS A 18 -6.39 18.53 -7.67
C LYS A 18 -4.88 18.44 -7.71
N TYR A 19 -4.19 19.47 -8.22
CA TYR A 19 -2.73 19.49 -8.28
C TYR A 19 -2.08 19.44 -6.88
N ALA A 20 -2.62 20.20 -5.92
CA ALA A 20 -2.11 20.22 -4.55
C ALA A 20 -2.43 18.93 -3.77
N THR A 21 -3.51 18.23 -4.12
CA THR A 21 -3.98 17.03 -3.40
C THR A 21 -3.68 15.72 -4.13
N GLU A 22 -3.03 15.76 -5.30
CA GLU A 22 -2.52 14.60 -6.05
C GLU A 22 -1.30 13.90 -5.38
N LYS A 23 -1.31 13.86 -4.05
CA LYS A 23 -0.48 12.98 -3.23
C LYS A 23 -1.39 12.16 -2.32
N LYS A 24 -2.40 11.52 -2.90
CA LYS A 24 -2.92 10.31 -2.27
C LYS A 24 -1.86 9.25 -2.52
N GLN A 25 -1.05 8.98 -1.49
CA GLN A 25 -0.37 7.70 -1.39
C GLN A 25 -1.46 6.66 -1.65
N GLU A 26 -1.45 6.05 -2.83
CA GLU A 26 -1.74 4.63 -2.90
C GLU A 26 -0.94 4.06 -1.74
N ALA A 27 -1.64 3.63 -0.69
CA ALA A 27 -1.10 2.57 0.12
C ALA A 27 -0.93 1.43 -0.88
N GLN A 28 0.22 1.44 -1.55
CA GLN A 28 0.69 0.33 -2.34
C GLN A 28 0.74 -0.79 -1.30
N PHE A 29 -0.29 -1.64 -1.28
CA PHE A 29 -0.01 -3.05 -1.05
C PHE A 29 1.11 -3.34 -2.04
N ALA A 30 2.33 -3.46 -1.52
CA ALA A 30 3.56 -3.22 -2.27
C ALA A 30 3.69 -4.24 -3.41
N GLY A 31 3.05 -3.98 -4.55
CA GLY A 31 3.25 -4.61 -5.87
C GLY A 31 3.13 -6.13 -5.99
N GLY A 32 3.04 -6.91 -4.92
CA GLY A 32 3.09 -8.36 -4.97
C GLY A 32 3.24 -9.01 -3.59
N VAL A 33 3.02 -10.32 -3.56
CA VAL A 33 3.40 -11.17 -2.44
C VAL A 33 4.93 -11.36 -2.55
N ARG A 34 5.66 -11.05 -1.48
CA ARG A 34 7.10 -11.36 -1.41
C ARG A 34 7.28 -12.84 -1.08
N ASP A 35 8.41 -13.42 -1.48
CA ASP A 35 8.81 -14.74 -1.00
C ASP A 35 8.96 -14.73 0.54
N SER A 36 8.71 -15.87 1.18
CA SER A 36 8.86 -16.04 2.63
C SER A 36 10.34 -16.12 3.01
N GLY A 37 10.66 -15.79 4.26
CA GLY A 37 11.99 -15.96 4.82
C GLY A 37 12.76 -14.64 5.03
N PRO A 38 13.75 -14.65 5.95
CA PRO A 38 14.46 -13.46 6.39
C PRO A 38 15.31 -12.80 5.28
N GLU A 39 15.77 -13.57 4.30
CA GLU A 39 16.53 -13.08 3.13
C GLU A 39 15.72 -12.15 2.23
N HIS A 40 14.39 -12.23 2.29
CA HIS A 40 13.47 -11.39 1.55
C HIS A 40 12.96 -10.20 2.38
N MET A 41 13.53 -9.96 3.58
CA MET A 41 13.19 -8.85 4.45
C MET A 41 14.20 -7.71 4.40
N THR A 42 13.70 -6.47 4.38
CA THR A 42 14.56 -5.27 4.51
C THR A 42 15.30 -5.22 5.84
N THR A 43 14.66 -5.71 6.90
CA THR A 43 15.20 -5.71 8.27
C THR A 43 14.91 -7.07 8.92
N PRO A 44 15.72 -8.10 8.63
CA PRO A 44 15.49 -9.43 9.17
C PRO A 44 15.70 -9.47 10.69
N PRO A 45 14.94 -10.31 11.41
CA PRO A 45 15.16 -10.53 12.83
C PRO A 45 16.48 -11.28 13.07
N ARG A 46 17.00 -11.19 14.30
CA ARG A 46 18.27 -11.85 14.68
C ARG A 46 18.16 -13.37 14.74
N SER A 47 16.97 -13.88 15.05
CA SER A 47 16.63 -15.29 15.09
C SER A 47 15.43 -15.52 14.19
N TRP A 48 15.39 -16.69 13.57
CA TRP A 48 14.32 -17.13 12.72
C TRP A 48 14.09 -18.61 12.97
N ASP A 49 12.89 -18.97 13.41
CA ASP A 49 12.53 -20.36 13.67
C ASP A 49 11.49 -20.89 12.67
N LYS A 50 11.11 -22.15 12.85
CA LYS A 50 10.15 -22.81 11.94
C LYS A 50 8.74 -22.24 12.07
N THR A 51 8.39 -21.70 13.24
CA THR A 51 7.10 -21.07 13.46
C THR A 51 7.06 -19.73 12.75
N ASP A 52 8.15 -18.96 12.80
CA ASP A 52 8.30 -17.72 12.04
C ASP A 52 8.13 -17.96 10.53
N GLU A 53 8.82 -18.97 9.98
CA GLU A 53 8.70 -19.35 8.56
C GLU A 53 7.26 -19.72 8.18
N ALA A 54 6.65 -20.62 8.94
CA ALA A 54 5.32 -21.12 8.63
C ALA A 54 4.22 -20.03 8.75
N VAL A 55 4.44 -19.04 9.61
CA VAL A 55 3.60 -17.85 9.69
C VAL A 55 3.84 -16.92 8.50
N ASP A 56 5.08 -16.77 8.04
CA ASP A 56 5.40 -15.91 6.90
C ASP A 56 4.86 -16.47 5.57
N GLU A 57 4.96 -17.79 5.38
CA GLU A 57 4.42 -18.51 4.21
C GLU A 57 2.90 -18.43 4.07
N SER A 58 2.17 -18.25 5.18
CA SER A 58 0.71 -18.14 5.10
C SER A 58 0.26 -16.76 4.60
N PHE A 59 1.09 -15.71 4.66
CA PHE A 59 0.66 -14.42 4.15
C PHE A 59 0.54 -14.40 2.61
N PRO A 60 -0.53 -13.80 2.04
CA PRO A 60 -1.62 -13.04 2.68
C PRO A 60 -2.85 -13.90 3.05
N ALA A 61 -2.86 -15.19 2.73
CA ALA A 61 -3.96 -16.11 3.01
C ALA A 61 -3.89 -16.55 4.48
N SER A 62 -4.56 -15.83 5.39
CA SER A 62 -4.52 -15.99 6.86
C SER A 62 -4.88 -17.38 7.45
N ASP A 63 -4.73 -18.47 6.71
CA ASP A 63 -4.85 -19.84 7.17
C ASP A 63 -3.71 -20.20 8.15
N PRO A 64 -4.01 -20.92 9.24
CA PRO A 64 -2.98 -21.36 10.16
C PRO A 64 -2.05 -22.37 9.46
N PRO A 65 -0.74 -22.34 9.76
CA PRO A 65 0.19 -23.31 9.20
C PRO A 65 -0.22 -24.74 9.58
N SER A 66 -0.42 -25.59 8.58
CA SER A 66 -0.81 -26.99 8.76
C SER A 66 0.41 -27.89 8.56
N THR A 67 0.93 -28.44 9.66
CA THR A 67 1.93 -29.52 9.63
C THR A 67 1.38 -30.68 10.47
N TYR A 68 0.88 -31.72 9.82
CA TYR A 68 0.46 -32.98 10.47
C TYR A 68 1.63 -33.93 10.68
#